data_AF-A0A4U5JLH1-F1
#
_entry.id   AF-A0A4U5JLH1-F1
#
_cell.length_a   1.000
_cell.length_b   1.000
_cell.length_c   1.000
_cell.angle_alpha   90.00
_cell.angle_beta   90.00
_cell.angle_gamma   90.00
#
_symmetry.space_group_name_H-M   'P 1'
#
loop_
_entity.id
_entity.type
_entity.pdbx_description
1 polymer ?
#
loop_
_entity_poly.entity_id
_entity_poly.type
_entity_poly.pdbx_seq_one_letter_code
_entity_poly.pdbx_strand_id
1 'polypeptide(L)'
;MAGPADAADVRKCIGKGGNSYVSGACPPGMREAWVRQVVAEAAPAVDARTGRTRADRAATRSGKKAGGGHARQRRSSAQAPADRACEAAKRRRAEVRDRDWYTLTYEQLGALDRRVERACR
;
A
#
# COMPACT_ATOMS: atom_id res chain seq x y z
N MET A 1 34.15 -0.70 3.25
CA MET A 1 33.86 -1.87 2.40
C MET A 1 32.77 -2.67 3.09
N ALA A 2 31.55 -2.67 2.57
CA ALA A 2 30.43 -3.43 3.12
C ALA A 2 30.48 -4.84 2.50
N GLY A 3 30.66 -5.86 3.34
CA GLY A 3 30.75 -7.26 2.90
C GLY A 3 29.43 -7.76 2.31
N PRO A 4 29.49 -8.76 1.41
CA PRO A 4 28.29 -9.35 0.81
C PRO A 4 27.41 -9.93 1.93
N ALA A 5 26.11 -9.61 1.88
CA ALA A 5 25.13 -10.21 2.78
C ALA A 5 25.15 -11.73 2.58
N ASP A 6 25.53 -12.48 3.61
CA ASP A 6 25.53 -13.94 3.61
C ASP A 6 24.13 -14.45 3.24
N ALA A 7 24.01 -15.02 2.04
CA ALA A 7 22.81 -15.73 1.62
C ALA A 7 22.66 -16.96 2.53
N ALA A 8 21.68 -16.93 3.43
CA ALA A 8 21.42 -18.05 4.31
C ALA A 8 20.50 -19.07 3.62
N ASP A 9 20.92 -20.33 3.60
CA ASP A 9 20.09 -21.45 3.16
C ASP A 9 19.04 -21.77 4.23
N VAL A 10 17.77 -21.51 3.94
CA VAL A 10 16.64 -21.91 4.78
C VAL A 10 16.08 -23.22 4.25
N ARG A 11 16.07 -24.23 5.11
CA ARG A 11 15.56 -25.57 4.81
C ARG A 11 14.20 -25.77 5.44
N LYS A 12 13.25 -26.34 4.69
CA LYS A 12 11.97 -26.80 5.25
C LYS A 12 12.09 -28.26 5.66
N CYS A 13 11.91 -28.52 6.95
CA CYS A 13 11.88 -29.84 7.54
C CYS A 13 10.43 -30.27 7.80
N ILE A 14 10.10 -31.52 7.48
CA ILE A 14 8.76 -32.10 7.68
C ILE A 14 8.90 -33.34 8.56
N GLY A 15 8.19 -33.35 9.70
CA GLY A 15 8.14 -34.48 10.63
C GLY A 15 6.71 -34.79 11.08
N LYS A 16 6.58 -35.76 11.99
CA LYS A 16 5.26 -36.15 12.56
C LYS A 16 4.56 -35.02 13.30
N GLY A 17 5.31 -34.05 13.84
CA GLY A 17 4.79 -32.89 14.56
C GLY A 17 4.51 -31.65 13.70
N GLY A 18 4.67 -31.74 12.37
CA GLY A 18 4.44 -30.61 11.45
C GLY A 18 5.69 -30.19 10.67
N ASN A 19 5.69 -28.94 10.21
CA ASN A 19 6.77 -28.36 9.43
C ASN A 19 7.56 -27.32 10.25
N SER A 20 8.88 -27.28 10.06
CA SER A 20 9.77 -26.29 10.64
C SER A 20 10.73 -25.75 9.58
N TYR A 21 11.18 -24.52 9.77
CA TYR A 21 12.13 -23.84 8.87
C TYR A 21 13.40 -23.58 9.67
N VAL A 22 14.53 -24.11 9.20
CA VAL A 22 15.82 -24.03 9.90
C VAL A 22 16.92 -23.60 8.94
N SER A 23 17.87 -22.80 9.42
CA SER A 23 19.04 -22.35 8.64
C SER A 23 20.21 -23.35 8.68
N GLY A 24 19.92 -24.61 9.01
CA GLY A 24 20.90 -25.70 9.22
C GLY A 24 20.28 -27.05 8.91
N ALA A 25 20.92 -28.15 9.34
CA ALA A 25 20.41 -29.50 9.10
C ALA A 25 19.05 -29.72 9.80
N CYS A 26 18.20 -30.56 9.20
CA CYS A 26 16.93 -30.93 9.82
C CYS A 26 17.14 -31.70 11.13
N PRO A 27 16.33 -31.44 12.17
CA PRO A 27 16.37 -32.20 13.42
C PRO A 27 16.16 -33.70 13.17
N PRO A 28 16.71 -34.58 14.03
CA PRO A 28 16.53 -36.02 13.90
C PRO A 28 15.03 -36.38 13.93
N GLY A 29 14.60 -37.24 13.00
CA GLY A 29 13.20 -37.62 12.83
C GLY A 29 12.38 -36.69 11.92
N MET A 30 13.00 -35.66 11.33
CA MET A 30 12.39 -34.83 10.29
C MET A 30 13.09 -35.07 8.94
N ARG A 31 12.32 -35.07 7.84
CA ARG A 31 12.87 -35.12 6.49
C ARG A 31 13.02 -33.71 5.93
N GLU A 32 14.08 -33.49 5.17
CA GLU A 32 14.21 -32.29 4.35
C GLU A 32 13.23 -32.37 3.17
N ALA A 33 12.45 -31.31 2.98
CA ALA A 33 11.50 -31.21 1.88
C ALA A 33 12.02 -30.34 0.73
N TRP A 34 12.63 -29.20 1.06
CA TRP A 34 13.27 -28.31 0.09
C TRP A 34 14.16 -27.28 0.80
N VAL A 35 15.10 -26.70 0.03
CA VAL A 35 16.05 -25.67 0.47
C VAL A 35 15.83 -24.40 -0.35
N ARG A 36 15.79 -23.23 0.30
CA ARG A 36 15.82 -21.90 -0.33
C ARG A 36 17.07 -21.17 0.08
N GLN A 37 17.68 -20.50 -0.89
CA GLN A 37 18.54 -19.36 -0.60
C GLN A 37 17.65 -18.15 -0.29
N VAL A 38 17.89 -17.52 0.86
CA VAL A 38 17.28 -16.24 1.21
C VAL A 38 18.36 -15.17 1.16
N VAL A 39 18.20 -14.23 0.25
CA VAL A 39 18.99 -13.01 0.22
C VAL A 39 18.35 -12.04 1.19
N ALA A 40 19.12 -11.54 2.16
CA ALA A 40 18.64 -10.51 3.07
C ALA A 40 18.25 -9.26 2.28
N GLU A 41 17.00 -8.83 2.42
CA GLU A 41 16.53 -7.59 1.80
C GLU A 41 17.26 -6.41 2.44
N ALA A 42 17.84 -5.53 1.63
CA ALA A 42 18.51 -4.35 2.12
C ALA A 42 17.50 -3.45 2.85
N ALA A 43 17.86 -3.00 4.05
CA ALA A 43 17.00 -2.14 4.86
C ALA A 43 16.53 -0.92 4.04
N PRO A 44 15.23 -0.58 4.06
CA PRO A 44 14.72 0.55 3.30
C PRO A 44 15.41 1.83 3.76
N ALA A 45 16.02 2.55 2.82
CA ALA A 45 16.55 3.88 3.07
C ALA A 45 15.40 4.78 3.54
N VAL A 46 15.51 5.30 4.76
CA VAL A 46 14.55 6.27 5.31
C VAL A 46 14.51 7.49 4.40
N ASP A 47 13.42 7.63 3.65
CA ASP A 47 13.23 8.71 2.70
C ASP A 47 12.94 10.01 3.47
N ALA A 48 13.90 10.95 3.49
CA ALA A 48 13.85 12.22 4.24
C ALA A 48 12.79 13.22 3.72
N ARG A 49 11.87 12.79 2.85
CA ARG A 49 10.86 13.65 2.21
C ARG A 49 9.58 13.85 3.01
N THR A 50 9.42 13.17 4.15
CA THR A 50 8.22 13.26 5.01
C THR A 50 8.10 14.58 5.78
N GLY A 51 9.05 15.50 5.70
CA GLY A 51 9.04 16.78 6.43
C GLY A 51 8.35 17.98 5.76
N ARG A 52 7.90 17.92 4.49
CA ARG A 52 7.54 19.13 3.72
C ARG A 52 6.06 19.40 3.46
N THR A 53 5.11 18.71 4.09
CA THR A 53 3.68 18.82 3.71
C THR A 53 2.77 19.58 4.68
N ARG A 54 3.30 20.43 5.58
CA ARG A 54 2.46 21.26 6.46
C ARG A 54 2.53 22.78 6.22
N ALA A 55 3.61 23.31 5.63
CA ALA A 55 3.77 24.75 5.43
C ALA A 55 3.12 25.30 4.14
N ASP A 56 3.00 24.49 3.08
CA ASP A 56 2.51 24.97 1.77
C ASP A 56 0.98 25.16 1.68
N ARG A 57 0.20 24.62 2.64
CA ARG A 57 -1.26 24.76 2.61
C ARG A 57 -1.79 26.12 3.09
N ALA A 58 -0.93 26.98 3.63
CA ALA A 58 -1.34 28.29 4.14
C ALA A 58 -1.16 29.45 3.12
N ALA A 59 -0.38 29.26 2.05
CA ALA A 59 0.00 30.35 1.15
C ALA A 59 -0.95 30.60 -0.05
N THR A 60 -1.94 29.74 -0.30
CA THR A 60 -2.70 29.76 -1.57
C THR A 60 -4.02 30.56 -1.54
N ARG A 61 -4.32 31.32 -0.47
CA ARG A 61 -5.58 32.11 -0.40
C ARG A 61 -5.47 33.58 -0.80
N SER A 62 -4.29 34.05 -1.20
CA SER A 62 -4.08 35.48 -1.49
C SER A 62 -3.39 35.66 -2.83
N GLY A 63 -4.15 35.57 -3.92
CA GLY A 63 -3.61 35.70 -5.28
C GLY A 63 -4.67 35.91 -6.32
N LYS A 64 -5.33 37.08 -6.28
CA LYS A 64 -6.16 37.57 -7.39
C LYS A 64 -5.26 37.89 -8.59
N LYS A 65 -5.73 37.47 -9.78
CA LYS A 65 -5.52 38.05 -11.12
C LYS A 65 -4.23 37.65 -11.88
N ALA A 66 -4.42 36.85 -12.94
CA ALA A 66 -4.28 37.25 -14.36
C ALA A 66 -3.66 36.15 -15.26
N GLY A 67 -4.35 35.87 -16.37
CA GLY A 67 -3.73 35.59 -17.67
C GLY A 67 -3.23 34.17 -17.93
N GLY A 68 -3.64 33.61 -19.07
CA GLY A 68 -2.95 32.48 -19.71
C GLY A 68 -3.87 31.33 -20.06
N GLY A 69 -4.23 31.24 -21.35
CA GLY A 69 -5.19 30.28 -21.84
C GLY A 69 -4.67 28.84 -21.82
N HIS A 70 -5.53 27.94 -21.35
CA HIS A 70 -5.55 26.56 -21.83
C HIS A 70 -7.00 26.16 -22.05
N ALA A 71 -7.40 26.20 -23.33
CA ALA A 71 -8.58 25.55 -23.85
C ALA A 71 -8.42 24.02 -23.69
N ARG A 72 -8.63 23.49 -22.48
CA ARG A 72 -8.76 22.05 -22.22
C ARG A 72 -9.39 21.77 -20.85
N GLN A 73 -10.56 22.33 -20.57
CA GLN A 73 -11.37 21.85 -19.43
C GLN A 73 -12.87 22.14 -19.56
N ARG A 74 -13.44 21.94 -20.76
CA ARG A 74 -14.90 21.89 -20.94
C ARG A 74 -15.43 20.45 -20.88
N ARG A 75 -15.27 19.77 -19.73
CA ARG A 75 -16.02 18.52 -19.42
C ARG A 75 -16.48 18.39 -17.96
N SER A 76 -16.40 19.45 -17.15
CA SER A 76 -16.67 19.33 -15.70
C SER A 76 -17.95 20.02 -15.22
N SER A 77 -18.75 20.62 -16.09
CA SER A 77 -19.84 21.51 -15.66
C SER A 77 -21.24 20.87 -15.61
N ALA A 78 -21.40 19.57 -15.87
CA ALA A 78 -22.72 18.95 -15.93
C ALA A 78 -22.83 17.55 -15.32
N GLN A 79 -21.91 17.15 -14.44
CA GLN A 79 -22.15 15.95 -13.63
C GLN A 79 -23.14 16.28 -12.53
N ALA A 80 -24.19 15.46 -12.41
CA ALA A 80 -25.18 15.62 -11.35
C ALA A 80 -24.46 15.57 -9.99
N PRO A 81 -24.96 16.28 -8.97
CA PRO A 81 -24.36 16.26 -7.64
C PRO A 81 -24.24 14.84 -7.07
N ALA A 82 -25.17 13.94 -7.44
CA ALA A 82 -25.11 12.51 -7.11
C ALA A 82 -23.89 11.81 -7.74
N ASP A 83 -23.60 12.04 -9.03
CA ASP A 83 -22.44 11.47 -9.71
C ASP A 83 -21.13 11.91 -9.05
N ARG A 84 -21.05 13.18 -8.65
CA ARG A 84 -19.87 13.71 -7.94
C ARG A 84 -19.69 13.07 -6.57
N ALA A 85 -20.78 12.84 -5.84
CA ALA A 85 -20.74 12.15 -4.54
C ALA A 85 -20.31 10.69 -4.68
N CYS A 86 -20.84 9.99 -5.69
CA CYS A 86 -20.44 8.62 -6.04
C CYS A 86 -18.94 8.53 -6.37
N GLU A 87 -18.44 9.40 -7.25
CA GLU A 87 -17.03 9.42 -7.63
C GLU A 87 -16.10 9.84 -6.48
N ALA A 88 -16.58 10.69 -5.56
CA ALA A 88 -15.84 11.00 -4.33
C ALA A 88 -15.77 9.78 -3.39
N ALA A 89 -16.86 9.03 -3.23
CA ALA A 89 -16.88 7.82 -2.42
C ALA A 89 -15.95 6.73 -2.96
N LYS A 90 -15.94 6.52 -4.29
CA LYS A 90 -15.02 5.58 -4.96
C LYS A 90 -13.56 5.96 -4.74
N ARG A 91 -13.20 7.23 -4.91
CA ARG A 91 -11.83 7.71 -4.67
C ARG A 91 -11.40 7.48 -3.22
N ARG A 92 -12.27 7.81 -2.26
CA ARG A 92 -11.98 7.59 -0.85
C ARG A 92 -11.79 6.11 -0.51
N ARG A 93 -12.59 5.22 -1.09
CA ARG A 93 -12.39 3.77 -0.95
C ARG A 93 -11.02 3.35 -1.48
N ALA A 94 -10.65 3.83 -2.67
CA ALA A 94 -9.36 3.50 -3.28
C ALA A 94 -8.19 4.00 -2.41
N GLU A 95 -8.25 5.24 -1.92
CA GLU A 95 -7.23 5.82 -1.03
C GLU A 95 -7.07 5.02 0.27
N VAL A 96 -8.18 4.67 0.94
CA VAL A 96 -8.12 3.87 2.17
C VAL A 96 -7.58 2.47 1.88
N ARG A 97 -8.01 1.86 0.77
CA ARG A 97 -7.51 0.54 0.38
C ARG A 97 -6.02 0.59 0.08
N ASP A 98 -5.52 1.63 -0.57
CA ASP A 98 -4.11 1.76 -0.93
C ASP A 98 -3.22 2.03 0.30
N ARG A 99 -3.68 2.91 1.19
CA ARG A 99 -2.94 3.28 2.40
C ARG A 99 -2.92 2.18 3.46
N ASP A 100 -4.07 1.54 3.69
CA ASP A 100 -4.31 0.64 4.82
C ASP A 100 -4.49 -0.83 4.37
N TRP A 101 -3.98 -1.20 3.18
CA TRP A 101 -4.22 -2.52 2.57
C TRP A 101 -3.85 -3.70 3.47
N TYR A 102 -2.81 -3.55 4.31
CA TYR A 102 -2.27 -4.59 5.18
C TYR A 102 -2.95 -4.66 6.56
N THR A 103 -3.75 -3.66 6.93
CA THR A 103 -4.46 -3.60 8.23
C THR A 103 -5.97 -3.72 8.09
N LEU A 104 -6.50 -3.56 6.88
CA LEU A 104 -7.93 -3.66 6.59
C LEU A 104 -8.45 -5.08 6.82
N THR A 105 -9.44 -5.19 7.70
CA THR A 105 -10.20 -6.43 7.87
C THR A 105 -11.30 -6.55 6.80
N TYR A 106 -11.79 -7.77 6.60
CA TYR A 106 -12.89 -8.04 5.66
C TYR A 106 -14.15 -7.18 5.95
N GLU A 107 -14.49 -7.02 7.22
CA GLU A 107 -15.64 -6.20 7.64
C GLU A 107 -15.45 -4.71 7.29
N GLN A 108 -14.23 -4.19 7.42
CA GLN A 108 -13.89 -2.82 7.10
C GLN A 108 -13.94 -2.57 5.60
N LEU A 109 -13.48 -3.51 4.77
CA LEU A 109 -13.66 -3.48 3.32
C LEU A 109 -15.14 -3.44 2.94
N GLY A 110 -15.96 -4.33 3.53
CA GLY A 110 -17.40 -4.34 3.31
C GLY A 110 -18.09 -3.03 3.74
N ALA A 111 -17.60 -2.38 4.80
CA ALA A 111 -18.13 -1.07 5.23
C ALA A 111 -17.80 0.06 4.24
N LEU A 112 -16.63 0.00 3.59
CA LEU A 112 -16.26 0.93 2.51
C LEU A 112 -17.12 0.70 1.26
N ASP A 113 -17.36 -0.56 0.91
CA ASP A 113 -18.22 -0.94 -0.24
C ASP A 113 -19.64 -0.42 -0.05
N ARG A 114 -20.27 -0.69 1.10
CA ARG A 114 -21.61 -0.16 1.44
C ARG A 114 -21.69 1.37 1.44
N ARG A 115 -20.59 2.08 1.70
CA ARG A 115 -20.55 3.55 1.59
C ARG A 115 -20.55 4.01 0.14
N VAL A 116 -19.82 3.31 -0.73
CA VAL A 116 -19.84 3.59 -2.17
C VAL A 116 -21.22 3.29 -2.74
N GLU A 117 -21.80 2.13 -2.43
CA GLU A 117 -23.14 1.74 -2.89
C GLU A 117 -24.20 2.78 -2.50
N ARG A 118 -24.20 3.25 -1.24
CA ARG A 118 -25.14 4.29 -0.78
C ARG A 118 -24.93 5.65 -1.45
N ALA A 119 -23.69 5.98 -1.85
CA ALA A 119 -23.38 7.24 -2.50
C ALA A 119 -23.66 7.22 -4.02
N CYS A 120 -23.77 6.02 -4.60
CA CYS A 120 -24.00 5.81 -6.03
C CYS A 120 -25.43 5.36 -6.35
N ARG A 121 -26.30 5.25 -5.34
CA ARG A 121 -27.72 4.95 -5.47
C ARG A 121 -28.52 6.24 -5.51
#